data_AF-A0AA96UM75-F1
#
_entry.id   AF-A0AA96UM75-F1
#
_cell.length_a   1.000
_cell.length_b   1.000
_cell.length_c   1.000
_cell.angle_alpha   90.00
_cell.angle_beta   90.00
_cell.angle_gamma   90.00
#
_symmetry.space_group_name_H-M   'P 1'
#
loop_
_entity.id
_entity.type
_entity.pdbx_description
1 polymer ?
#
loop_
_entity_poly.entity_id
_entity_poly.type
_entity_poly.pdbx_seq_one_letter_code
_entity_poly.pdbx_strand_id
1 'polypeptide(L)'
;MYVTPRNAPGARTDRIDVRDAAAAAVTALARDHGARVETRAAWLDAHHPADDPRRIRRIAAVLGLALLYTVITLAHTALTTTADRRRELARLRLVGTTRARVLRLVAAETLLVTLVGALLGTAATLTTLATMGTALHRAGAPVPLVLPWTTLAATALLCTLVTVPCAALAAWRCTKGRAVEAF
;
A
#
# COMPACT_ATOMS: atom_id res chain seq x y z
N MET A 1 17.03 -12.15 -15.03
CA MET A 1 18.48 -12.45 -15.09
C MET A 1 18.90 -12.18 -16.54
N TYR A 2 19.65 -11.10 -16.80
CA TYR A 2 20.06 -10.80 -18.18
C TYR A 2 21.24 -11.70 -18.56
N VAL A 3 21.08 -12.43 -19.66
CA VAL A 3 22.14 -13.26 -20.22
C VAL A 3 23.11 -12.34 -20.95
N THR A 4 24.26 -12.07 -20.34
CA THR A 4 25.35 -11.33 -20.99
C THR A 4 26.30 -12.32 -21.68
N PRO A 5 27.00 -11.93 -22.76
CA PRO A 5 27.97 -12.80 -23.45
C PRO A 5 29.07 -13.34 -22.53
N ARG A 6 29.37 -12.60 -21.46
CA ARG A 6 30.33 -12.97 -20.42
C ARG A 6 29.83 -14.10 -19.49
N ASN A 7 28.51 -14.28 -19.39
CA ASN A 7 27.85 -15.20 -18.46
C ASN A 7 27.21 -16.42 -19.15
N ALA A 8 27.07 -16.40 -20.49
CA ALA A 8 26.62 -17.57 -21.28
C ALA A 8 27.23 -17.53 -22.70
N PRO A 9 28.49 -17.95 -22.87
CA PRO A 9 29.11 -18.02 -24.19
C PRO A 9 28.37 -19.07 -25.04
N GLY A 10 27.80 -18.64 -26.18
CA GLY A 10 27.06 -19.50 -27.11
C GLY A 10 25.52 -19.38 -27.06
N ALA A 11 24.96 -18.54 -26.18
CA ALA A 11 23.52 -18.28 -26.19
C ALA A 11 23.10 -17.57 -27.49
N ARG A 12 22.04 -18.07 -28.15
CA ARG A 12 21.43 -17.37 -29.30
C ARG A 12 20.85 -16.06 -28.81
N THR A 13 21.21 -14.96 -29.48
CA THR A 13 20.69 -13.62 -29.17
C THR A 13 19.21 -13.56 -29.52
N ASP A 14 18.35 -13.65 -28.50
CA ASP A 14 16.90 -13.64 -28.67
C ASP A 14 16.34 -12.22 -28.84
N ARG A 15 17.00 -11.21 -28.24
CA ARG A 15 16.56 -9.81 -28.30
C ARG A 15 17.72 -8.83 -28.30
N ILE A 16 17.62 -7.78 -29.12
CA ILE A 16 18.56 -6.66 -29.16
C ILE A 16 17.78 -5.38 -28.91
N ASP A 17 18.05 -4.72 -27.79
CA ASP A 17 17.45 -3.43 -27.46
C ASP A 17 18.33 -2.31 -28.04
N VAL A 18 17.77 -1.51 -28.96
CA VAL A 18 18.47 -0.39 -29.60
C VAL A 18 17.86 0.92 -29.11
N ARG A 19 18.70 1.84 -28.64
CA ARG A 19 18.31 3.17 -28.17
C ARG A 19 18.80 4.23 -29.17
N ASP A 20 17.96 5.23 -29.46
CA ASP A 20 18.27 6.36 -30.36
C ASP A 20 18.75 5.97 -31.77
N ALA A 21 18.12 4.96 -32.39
CA ALA A 21 18.37 4.61 -33.78
C ALA A 21 17.22 5.06 -34.69
N ALA A 22 17.56 5.48 -35.92
CA ALA A 22 16.57 5.78 -36.95
C ALA A 22 15.73 4.54 -37.25
N ALA A 23 14.45 4.56 -36.90
CA ALA A 23 13.54 3.42 -37.00
C ALA A 23 13.53 2.78 -38.42
N ALA A 24 13.72 3.58 -39.46
CA ALA A 24 13.83 3.14 -40.85
C ALA A 24 15.09 2.29 -41.13
N ALA A 25 16.23 2.65 -40.55
CA ALA A 25 17.47 1.89 -40.72
C ALA A 25 17.41 0.55 -39.97
N VAL A 26 16.84 0.55 -38.76
CA VAL A 26 16.67 -0.67 -37.95
C VAL A 26 15.68 -1.63 -38.61
N THR A 27 14.57 -1.12 -39.16
CA THR A 27 13.58 -1.95 -39.88
C THR A 27 14.08 -2.49 -41.22
N ALA A 28 14.99 -1.79 -41.90
CA ALA A 28 15.65 -2.29 -43.11
C ALA A 28 16.63 -3.42 -42.79
N LEU A 29 17.49 -3.24 -41.78
CA LEU A 29 18.46 -4.25 -41.35
C LEU A 29 17.78 -5.51 -40.78
N ALA A 30 16.69 -5.33 -40.03
CA ALA A 30 15.95 -6.43 -39.44
C ALA A 30 15.27 -7.32 -40.50
N ARG A 31 14.75 -6.74 -41.59
CA ARG A 31 14.17 -7.51 -42.71
C ARG A 31 15.20 -8.42 -43.36
N ASP A 32 16.43 -7.95 -43.50
CA ASP A 32 17.52 -8.72 -44.12
C ASP A 32 17.92 -9.96 -43.28
N HIS A 33 17.69 -9.90 -41.97
CA HIS A 33 18.04 -10.96 -41.02
C HIS A 33 16.81 -11.75 -40.50
N GLY A 34 15.62 -11.53 -41.08
CA GLY A 34 14.38 -12.16 -40.63
C GLY A 34 13.93 -11.76 -39.21
N ALA A 35 14.47 -10.66 -38.67
CA ALA A 35 14.16 -10.15 -37.34
C ALA A 35 12.94 -9.22 -37.38
N ARG A 36 12.14 -9.23 -36.31
CA ARG A 36 10.98 -8.35 -36.14
C ARG A 36 11.37 -7.16 -35.28
N VAL A 37 11.14 -5.95 -35.80
CA VAL A 37 11.30 -4.71 -35.02
C VAL A 37 9.97 -4.39 -34.37
N GLU A 38 9.93 -4.43 -33.05
CA GLU A 38 8.79 -3.96 -32.28
C GLU A 38 9.18 -2.74 -31.47
N THR A 39 8.35 -1.71 -31.53
CA THR A 39 8.51 -0.54 -30.68
C THR A 39 8.32 -0.96 -29.23
N ARG A 40 9.07 -0.34 -28.31
CA ARG A 40 8.95 -0.63 -26.86
C ARG A 40 7.49 -0.58 -26.37
N ALA A 41 6.69 0.36 -26.87
CA ALA A 41 5.27 0.46 -26.54
C ALA A 41 4.47 -0.76 -27.02
N ALA A 42 4.65 -1.19 -28.28
CA ALA A 42 3.98 -2.35 -28.84
C ALA A 42 4.37 -3.67 -28.14
N TRP A 43 5.64 -3.81 -27.74
CA TRP A 43 6.10 -4.98 -26.98
C TRP A 43 5.51 -5.01 -25.56
N LEU A 44 5.43 -3.85 -24.90
CA LEU A 44 4.78 -3.69 -23.60
C LEU A 44 3.29 -4.00 -23.69
N ASP A 45 2.58 -3.53 -24.71
CA ASP A 45 1.15 -3.84 -24.89
C ASP A 45 0.91 -5.33 -25.17
N ALA A 46 1.80 -5.98 -25.91
CA ALA A 46 1.69 -7.40 -26.24
C ALA A 46 2.00 -8.34 -25.06
N HIS A 47 2.96 -7.98 -24.20
CA HIS A 47 3.41 -8.84 -23.08
C HIS A 47 2.90 -8.41 -21.70
N HIS A 48 2.47 -7.16 -21.56
CA HIS A 48 1.83 -6.59 -20.38
C HIS A 48 0.51 -5.90 -20.76
N PRO A 49 -0.54 -6.65 -21.13
CA PRO A 49 -1.87 -6.07 -21.24
C PRO A 49 -2.21 -5.43 -19.88
N ALA A 50 -2.24 -4.09 -19.86
CA ALA A 50 -2.37 -3.29 -18.65
C ALA A 50 -3.62 -3.68 -17.82
N ASP A 51 -4.62 -4.22 -18.51
CA ASP A 51 -5.98 -4.45 -18.03
C ASP A 51 -6.36 -5.94 -17.99
N ASP A 52 -5.52 -6.83 -17.46
CA ASP A 52 -6.01 -8.17 -17.10
C ASP A 52 -6.98 -8.07 -15.91
N PRO A 53 -8.31 -8.23 -16.10
CA PRO A 53 -9.28 -8.10 -15.01
C PRO A 53 -9.10 -9.19 -13.95
N ARG A 54 -8.35 -10.27 -14.23
CA ARG A 54 -7.99 -11.29 -13.25
C ARG A 54 -6.92 -10.78 -12.28
N ARG A 55 -6.02 -9.90 -12.72
CA ARG A 55 -5.00 -9.28 -11.85
C ARG A 55 -5.64 -8.38 -10.81
N ILE A 56 -6.54 -7.49 -11.24
CA ILE A 56 -7.25 -6.57 -10.34
C ILE A 56 -8.07 -7.34 -9.31
N ARG A 57 -8.79 -8.40 -9.73
CA ARG A 57 -9.55 -9.25 -8.80
C ARG A 57 -8.67 -9.94 -7.75
N ARG A 58 -7.50 -10.46 -8.13
CA ARG A 58 -6.57 -11.09 -7.17
C ARG A 58 -6.05 -10.07 -6.15
N ILE A 59 -5.64 -8.89 -6.59
CA ILE A 59 -5.17 -7.82 -5.70
C ILE A 59 -6.31 -7.37 -4.77
N ALA A 60 -7.51 -7.15 -5.32
CA ALA A 60 -8.68 -6.78 -4.54
C ALA A 60 -9.04 -7.82 -3.47
N ALA A 61 -8.93 -9.11 -3.78
CA ALA A 61 -9.18 -10.18 -2.81
C ALA A 61 -8.19 -10.14 -1.64
N VAL A 62 -6.90 -9.96 -1.92
CA VAL A 62 -5.86 -9.86 -0.86
C VAL A 62 -6.05 -8.59 -0.03
N LEU A 63 -6.32 -7.45 -0.66
CA LEU A 63 -6.63 -6.20 0.06
C LEU A 63 -7.88 -6.34 0.92
N GLY A 64 -8.92 -6.98 0.41
CA GLY A 64 -10.15 -7.26 1.15
C GLY A 64 -9.91 -8.10 2.40
N LEU A 65 -9.08 -9.15 2.29
CA LEU A 65 -8.70 -9.98 3.43
C LEU A 65 -7.86 -9.22 4.46
N ALA A 66 -6.91 -8.39 4.00
CA ALA A 66 -6.12 -7.54 4.88
C ALA A 66 -6.98 -6.51 5.63
N LEU A 67 -7.97 -5.92 4.95
CA LEU A 67 -8.95 -5.00 5.57
C LEU A 67 -9.78 -5.73 6.62
N LEU A 68 -10.29 -6.92 6.30
CA LEU A 68 -11.06 -7.74 7.24
C LEU A 68 -10.23 -8.06 8.49
N TYR A 69 -8.99 -8.52 8.31
CA TYR A 69 -8.07 -8.78 9.41
C TYR A 69 -7.83 -7.52 10.26
N THR A 70 -7.61 -6.37 9.62
CA THR A 70 -7.44 -5.08 10.31
C THR A 70 -8.64 -4.76 11.19
N VAL A 71 -9.87 -4.94 10.69
CA VAL A 71 -11.10 -4.71 11.45
C VAL A 71 -11.22 -5.67 12.63
N ILE A 72 -10.89 -6.95 12.45
CA ILE A 72 -10.90 -7.95 13.52
C ILE A 72 -9.91 -7.57 14.63
N THR A 73 -8.68 -7.20 14.26
CA THR A 73 -7.65 -6.77 15.22
C THR A 73 -8.11 -5.52 15.96
N LEU A 74 -8.68 -4.53 15.27
CA LEU A 74 -9.24 -3.34 15.90
C LEU A 74 -10.37 -3.70 16.88
N ALA A 75 -11.27 -4.59 16.50
CA ALA A 75 -12.37 -5.04 17.35
C ALA A 75 -11.82 -5.76 18.60
N HIS A 76 -10.83 -6.62 18.42
CA HIS A 76 -10.17 -7.32 19.52
C HIS A 76 -9.55 -6.33 20.51
N THR A 77 -8.77 -5.36 20.03
CA THR A 77 -8.18 -4.32 20.88
C THR A 77 -9.27 -3.51 21.58
N ALA A 78 -10.29 -3.07 20.86
CA ALA A 78 -11.39 -2.27 21.41
C ALA A 78 -12.13 -3.02 22.54
N LEU A 79 -12.36 -4.33 22.40
CA LEU A 79 -12.96 -5.15 23.45
C LEU A 79 -12.11 -5.11 24.73
N THR A 80 -10.80 -5.30 24.60
CA THR A 80 -9.85 -5.23 25.73
C THR A 80 -9.84 -3.83 26.35
N THR A 81 -9.74 -2.77 25.54
CA THR A 81 -9.73 -1.38 26.06
C THR A 81 -11.06 -1.01 26.73
N THR A 82 -12.18 -1.54 26.25
CA THR A 82 -13.51 -1.31 26.86
C THR A 82 -13.60 -1.92 28.26
N ALA A 83 -13.06 -3.13 28.43
CA ALA A 83 -13.05 -3.81 29.73
C ALA A 83 -12.26 -3.01 30.78
N ASP A 84 -11.13 -2.42 30.38
CA ASP A 84 -10.30 -1.60 31.26
C ASP A 84 -10.93 -0.22 31.54
N ARG A 85 -11.40 0.48 30.50
CA ARG A 85 -12.03 1.81 30.63
C ARG A 85 -13.31 1.78 31.46
N ARG A 86 -14.07 0.67 31.48
CA ARG A 86 -15.25 0.52 32.37
C ARG A 86 -14.87 0.66 33.85
N ARG A 87 -13.75 0.04 34.26
CA ARG A 87 -13.26 0.09 35.65
C ARG A 87 -12.78 1.49 36.04
N GLU A 88 -12.20 2.21 35.08
CA GLU A 88 -11.67 3.55 35.29
C GLU A 88 -12.75 4.65 35.26
N LEU A 89 -13.73 4.54 34.34
CA LEU A 89 -14.90 5.42 34.27
C LEU A 89 -15.80 5.30 35.50
N ALA A 90 -15.88 4.12 36.13
CA ALA A 90 -16.55 3.93 37.41
C ALA A 90 -15.90 4.79 38.51
N ARG A 91 -14.57 4.95 38.50
CA ARG A 91 -13.82 5.80 39.44
C ARG A 91 -13.95 7.28 39.10
N LEU A 92 -13.88 7.65 37.82
CA LEU A 92 -13.99 9.05 37.38
C LEU A 92 -15.40 9.64 37.51
N ARG A 93 -16.45 8.80 37.54
CA ARG A 93 -17.82 9.24 37.87
C ARG A 93 -17.93 9.75 39.31
N LEU A 94 -17.09 9.28 40.23
CA LEU A 94 -17.01 9.83 41.59
C LEU A 94 -16.40 11.24 41.63
N VAL A 95 -15.73 11.67 40.54
CA VAL A 95 -15.03 12.97 40.43
C VAL A 95 -15.71 13.93 39.45
N GLY A 96 -16.87 13.56 38.85
CA GLY A 96 -17.72 14.48 38.07
C GLY A 96 -17.32 14.75 36.61
N THR A 97 -16.50 13.88 36.00
CA THR A 97 -15.98 14.13 34.63
C THR A 97 -17.05 13.94 33.53
N THR A 98 -17.15 14.89 32.58
CA THR A 98 -18.15 14.89 31.50
C THR A 98 -17.77 13.99 30.32
N ARG A 99 -18.73 13.23 29.75
CA ARG A 99 -18.53 12.30 28.60
C ARG A 99 -17.88 12.95 27.37
N ALA A 100 -18.16 14.24 27.12
CA ALA A 100 -17.61 14.97 25.99
C ALA A 100 -16.08 15.17 26.07
N ARG A 101 -15.50 15.31 27.28
CA ARG A 101 -14.05 15.44 27.46
C ARG A 101 -13.32 14.14 27.14
N VAL A 102 -13.90 13.00 27.54
CA VAL A 102 -13.36 11.67 27.25
C VAL A 102 -13.36 11.40 25.74
N LEU A 103 -14.44 11.71 25.03
CA LEU A 103 -14.51 11.52 23.59
C LEU A 103 -13.50 12.38 22.82
N ARG A 104 -13.27 13.64 23.23
CA ARG A 104 -12.26 14.51 22.60
C ARG A 104 -10.83 13.98 22.82
N LEU A 105 -10.53 13.49 24.01
CA LEU A 105 -9.22 12.92 24.32
C LEU A 105 -8.93 11.67 23.47
N VAL A 106 -9.90 10.76 23.38
CA VAL A 106 -9.76 9.54 22.57
C VAL A 106 -9.61 9.88 21.08
N ALA A 107 -10.34 10.88 20.59
CA ALA A 107 -10.18 11.35 19.21
C ALA A 107 -8.76 11.88 18.96
N ALA A 108 -8.21 12.69 19.88
CA ALA A 108 -6.84 13.22 19.76
C ALA A 108 -5.79 12.11 19.82
N GLU A 109 -5.94 11.16 20.75
CA GLU A 109 -5.06 9.99 20.87
C GLU A 109 -5.07 9.14 19.59
N THR A 110 -6.26 8.88 19.05
CA THR A 110 -6.41 8.12 17.79
C THR A 110 -5.75 8.85 16.63
N LEU A 111 -5.92 10.17 16.53
CA LEU A 111 -5.29 10.98 15.48
C LEU A 111 -3.76 10.88 15.55
N LEU A 112 -3.17 10.97 16.74
CA LEU A 112 -1.73 10.82 16.92
C LEU A 112 -1.23 9.43 16.52
N VAL A 113 -1.92 8.37 16.96
CA VAL A 113 -1.57 6.99 16.58
C VAL A 113 -1.66 6.78 15.08
N THR A 114 -2.71 7.32 14.44
CA THR A 114 -2.90 7.24 12.99
C THR A 114 -1.79 7.97 12.24
N LEU A 115 -1.42 9.18 12.70
CA LEU A 115 -0.35 9.98 12.11
C LEU A 115 1.00 9.26 12.21
N VAL A 116 1.34 8.74 13.39
CA VAL A 116 2.58 7.99 13.60
C VAL A 116 2.60 6.72 12.75
N GLY A 117 1.50 5.97 12.69
CA GLY A 117 1.36 4.80 11.83
C GLY A 117 1.54 5.12 10.35
N ALA A 118 0.95 6.22 9.87
CA ALA A 118 1.11 6.68 8.50
C ALA A 118 2.56 7.10 8.18
N LEU A 119 3.22 7.80 9.10
CA LEU A 119 4.63 8.18 8.96
C LEU A 119 5.55 6.95 8.91
N LEU A 120 5.35 5.99 9.81
CA LEU A 120 6.16 4.76 9.82
C LEU A 120 5.91 3.89 8.58
N GLY A 121 4.65 3.76 8.16
CA GLY A 121 4.28 3.00 6.96
C GLY A 121 4.84 3.62 5.67
N THR A 122 4.78 4.95 5.56
CA THR A 122 5.38 5.67 4.41
C THR A 122 6.90 5.54 4.42
N ALA A 123 7.56 5.68 5.57
CA ALA A 123 8.99 5.47 5.70
C ALA A 123 9.41 4.04 5.29
N ALA A 124 8.72 3.01 5.77
CA ALA A 124 8.99 1.61 5.42
C ALA A 124 8.77 1.34 3.91
N THR A 125 7.78 1.98 3.31
CA THR A 125 7.52 1.87 1.87
C THR A 125 8.63 2.54 1.06
N LEU A 126 9.05 3.74 1.48
CA LEU A 126 10.13 4.49 0.81
C LEU A 126 11.47 3.77 0.90
N THR A 127 11.80 3.18 2.06
CA THR A 127 13.03 2.39 2.19
C THR A 127 13.00 1.16 1.29
N THR A 128 11.88 0.44 1.24
CA THR A 128 11.71 -0.71 0.34
C THR A 128 11.77 -0.32 -1.15
N LEU A 129 11.21 0.84 -1.50
CA LEU A 129 11.25 1.36 -2.86
C LEU A 129 12.67 1.78 -3.25
N ALA A 130 13.41 2.42 -2.35
CA ALA A 130 14.80 2.80 -2.56
C ALA A 130 15.73 1.59 -2.68
N THR A 131 15.55 0.55 -1.85
CA THR A 131 16.34 -0.69 -1.94
C THR A 131 16.06 -1.41 -3.26
N MET A 132 14.80 -1.49 -3.68
CA MET A 132 14.44 -2.07 -4.98
C MET A 132 15.02 -1.24 -6.15
N GLY A 133 14.90 0.09 -6.08
CA GLY A 133 15.43 1.00 -7.10
C GLY A 133 16.94 0.88 -7.27
N THR A 134 17.67 0.83 -6.15
CA THR A 134 19.14 0.61 -6.17
C THR A 134 19.51 -0.78 -6.68
N ALA A 135 18.77 -1.82 -6.30
CA ALA A 135 18.97 -3.18 -6.81
C ALA A 135 18.77 -3.24 -8.34
N LEU A 136 17.73 -2.57 -8.85
CA LEU A 136 17.41 -2.56 -10.27
C LEU A 136 18.39 -1.70 -11.09
N HIS A 137 18.88 -0.61 -10.50
CA HIS A 137 19.96 0.20 -11.08
C HIS A 137 21.25 -0.63 -11.26
N ARG A 138 21.63 -1.42 -10.24
CA ARG A 138 22.78 -2.35 -10.35
C ARG A 138 22.55 -3.46 -11.39
N ALA A 139 21.29 -3.83 -11.65
CA ALA A 139 20.93 -4.82 -12.66
C ALA A 139 20.89 -4.26 -14.10
N GLY A 140 21.25 -2.99 -14.31
CA GLY A 140 21.34 -2.37 -15.65
C GLY A 140 20.01 -1.89 -16.22
N ALA A 141 18.93 -1.88 -15.44
CA ALA A 141 17.61 -1.41 -15.85
C ALA A 141 17.18 -0.20 -15.01
N PRO A 142 17.69 1.03 -15.27
CA PRO A 142 17.27 2.22 -14.55
C PRO A 142 15.79 2.50 -14.84
N VAL A 143 14.93 2.26 -13.85
CA VAL A 143 13.50 2.58 -13.92
C VAL A 143 13.28 3.96 -13.29
N PRO A 144 12.64 4.90 -14.00
CA PRO A 144 12.27 6.18 -13.41
C PRO A 144 11.25 5.95 -12.29
N LEU A 145 11.60 6.35 -11.07
CA LEU A 145 10.70 6.33 -9.93
C LEU A 145 9.70 7.47 -10.06
N VAL A 146 8.55 7.19 -10.65
CA VAL A 146 7.41 8.12 -10.65
C VAL A 146 6.61 7.84 -9.38
N LEU A 147 6.67 8.76 -8.41
CA LEU A 147 5.81 8.69 -7.22
C LEU A 147 4.46 9.32 -7.54
N PRO A 148 3.35 8.53 -7.56
CA PRO A 148 2.02 9.08 -7.76
C PRO A 148 1.52 9.73 -6.47
N TRP A 149 1.84 11.01 -6.28
CA TRP A 149 1.46 11.80 -5.10
C TRP A 149 -0.06 11.82 -4.88
N THR A 150 -0.85 11.82 -5.95
CA THR A 150 -2.31 11.77 -5.89
C THR A 150 -2.80 10.46 -5.26
N THR A 151 -2.23 9.32 -5.65
CA THR A 151 -2.57 8.02 -5.09
C THR A 151 -2.15 7.92 -3.63
N LEU A 152 -0.98 8.45 -3.27
CA LEU A 152 -0.50 8.51 -1.88
C LEU A 152 -1.41 9.38 -0.99
N ALA A 153 -1.82 10.55 -1.50
CA ALA A 153 -2.75 11.42 -0.78
C ALA A 153 -4.12 10.76 -0.62
N ALA A 154 -4.63 10.10 -1.66
CA ALA A 154 -5.91 9.41 -1.64
C ALA A 154 -5.91 8.24 -0.63
N THR A 155 -4.85 7.42 -0.58
CA THR A 155 -4.75 6.32 0.38
C THR A 155 -4.57 6.81 1.81
N ALA A 156 -3.77 7.87 2.04
CA ALA A 156 -3.64 8.50 3.34
C ALA A 156 -4.98 9.06 3.86
N LEU A 157 -5.73 9.74 2.97
CA LEU A 157 -7.06 10.24 3.26
C LEU A 157 -8.03 9.09 3.59
N LEU A 158 -8.04 8.03 2.78
CA LEU A 158 -8.89 6.86 3.01
C LEU A 158 -8.57 6.17 4.34
N CYS A 159 -7.29 5.99 4.68
CA CYS A 159 -6.88 5.45 5.98
C CYS A 159 -7.41 6.30 7.14
N THR A 160 -7.29 7.62 7.05
CA THR A 160 -7.78 8.52 8.09
C THR A 160 -9.31 8.46 8.19
N LEU A 161 -10.00 8.45 7.05
CA LEU A 161 -11.45 8.33 6.96
C LEU A 161 -11.98 7.00 7.49
N VAL A 162 -11.20 5.92 7.48
CA VAL A 162 -11.61 4.61 8.05
C VAL A 162 -11.28 4.54 9.54
N THR A 163 -10.09 4.97 9.95
CA THR A 163 -9.60 4.81 11.33
C THR A 163 -10.34 5.71 12.32
N VAL A 164 -10.57 6.97 11.97
CA VAL A 164 -11.25 7.95 12.85
C VAL A 164 -12.67 7.49 13.23
N PRO A 165 -13.55 7.11 12.30
CA PRO A 165 -14.88 6.63 12.67
C PRO A 165 -14.83 5.27 13.36
N CYS A 166 -13.91 4.35 13.02
CA CYS A 166 -13.76 3.10 13.76
C CYS A 166 -13.47 3.36 15.25
N ALA A 167 -12.50 4.22 15.55
CA ALA A 167 -12.15 4.57 16.91
C ALA A 167 -13.26 5.36 17.63
N ALA A 168 -13.90 6.30 16.93
CA ALA A 168 -15.03 7.06 17.47
C ALA A 168 -16.22 6.14 17.80
N LEU A 169 -16.49 5.14 16.95
CA LEU A 169 -17.58 4.19 17.11
C LEU A 169 -17.28 3.19 18.23
N ALA A 170 -16.02 2.75 18.38
CA ALA A 170 -15.57 2.00 19.54
C ALA A 170 -15.77 2.81 20.84
N ALA A 171 -15.26 4.05 20.89
CA ALA A 171 -15.40 4.93 22.04
C ALA A 171 -16.86 5.23 22.39
N TRP A 172 -17.70 5.47 21.38
CA TRP A 172 -19.13 5.69 21.56
C TRP A 172 -19.83 4.45 22.10
N ARG A 173 -19.57 3.26 21.56
CA ARG A 173 -20.10 2.00 22.08
C ARG A 173 -19.69 1.77 23.54
N CYS A 174 -18.47 2.14 23.94
CA CYS A 174 -18.05 2.09 25.34
C CYS A 174 -18.92 2.99 26.24
N THR A 175 -19.28 4.18 25.77
CA THR A 175 -20.11 5.12 26.54
C THR A 175 -21.60 4.79 26.54
N LYS A 176 -22.08 4.04 25.53
CA LYS A 176 -23.49 3.69 25.33
C LYS A 176 -23.87 2.29 25.82
N GLY A 177 -22.90 1.39 25.98
CA GLY A 177 -23.11 0.09 26.62
C GLY A 177 -23.73 0.31 27.99
N ARG A 178 -25.00 -0.08 28.12
CA ARG A 178 -25.83 0.16 29.31
C ARG A 178 -25.07 -0.35 30.53
N ALA A 179 -24.87 0.52 31.52
CA ALA A 179 -24.34 0.18 32.84
C ALA A 179 -25.30 -0.71 33.67
N VAL A 180 -26.19 -1.46 33.02
CA VAL A 180 -27.30 -2.18 33.64
C VAL A 180 -27.00 -3.68 33.81
N GLU A 181 -25.96 -4.21 33.15
CA GLU A 181 -25.54 -5.62 33.33
C GLU A 181 -24.28 -5.77 34.21
N ALA A 182 -23.90 -4.72 34.94
CA ALA A 182 -22.72 -4.73 35.83
C ALA A 182 -23.10 -4.70 37.32
N PHE A 183 -24.35 -5.02 37.64
CA PHE A 183 -24.83 -5.41 38.97
C PHE A 183 -25.41 -6.81 38.87
#